data_AF-A0A6S7J5F8-F1
#
_entry.id   AF-A0A6S7J5F8-F1
#
_cell.length_a   1.000
_cell.length_b   1.000
_cell.length_c   1.000
_cell.angle_alpha   90.00
_cell.angle_beta   90.00
_cell.angle_gamma   90.00
#
_symmetry.space_group_name_H-M   'P 1'
#
loop_
_entity.id
_entity.type
_entity.pdbx_description
1 polymer ?
#
loop_
_entity_poly.entity_id
_entity_poly.type
_entity_poly.pdbx_seq_one_letter_code
_entity_poly.pdbx_strand_id
1 'polypeptide(L)'
;MVRHGGCLGLGLAAMGTAREDIYNQLKDNLYHDDAVTGEAAGLSMGLVMLGSFSSTAIDDMVAYARETKHEKILRGLALGISLVMYSRMEEADALIDDLFRDKDPNLRICGMYTIAMAYCGTGNNKAIKQLLHVAVSDVNDDVRRAAVVSLGFLMFRTPEQCPSVVSLLSESYNPHVRYGAAIALGISCAGTGLKEAVSIVEPMTNDPVNYVRQGALIASSLLLIQHNDHTNSKVSKFREIYSKVIADKHEDQMAKFGSIIAQGILDAGGRNVTISLQSRAGHTHMMSVVGLLVFTHYWYWFPLTHFISLAFTPTCLIGLNSDVKMPKMKFISNAKPSLFAYPEALKPPKKEEREKVENHSVHFLRKIKKASR
;
A
#
# COMPACT_ATOMS: atom_id res chain seq x y z
N MET A 1 -4.82 25.58 -3.89
CA MET A 1 -5.18 24.71 -2.73
C MET A 1 -6.62 24.25 -2.76
N VAL A 2 -7.63 25.14 -2.77
CA VAL A 2 -9.05 24.74 -2.81
C VAL A 2 -9.38 23.88 -4.02
N ARG A 3 -8.88 24.26 -5.21
CA ARG A 3 -9.06 23.46 -6.44
C ARG A 3 -8.44 22.08 -6.36
N HIS A 4 -7.22 21.96 -5.81
CA HIS A 4 -6.55 20.67 -5.62
C HIS A 4 -7.37 19.71 -4.74
N GLY A 5 -7.77 20.15 -3.54
CA GLY A 5 -8.60 19.33 -2.65
C GLY A 5 -10.00 19.08 -3.21
N GLY A 6 -10.59 20.08 -3.88
CA GLY A 6 -11.88 19.98 -4.55
C GLY A 6 -11.89 18.96 -5.68
N CYS A 7 -10.84 18.93 -6.51
CA CYS A 7 -10.68 17.92 -7.58
C CYS A 7 -10.61 16.51 -6.97
N LEU A 8 -9.72 16.28 -6.00
CA LEU A 8 -9.58 14.97 -5.35
C LEU A 8 -10.89 14.52 -4.69
N GLY A 9 -11.56 15.41 -3.94
CA GLY A 9 -12.83 15.11 -3.30
C GLY A 9 -13.96 14.82 -4.29
N LEU A 10 -14.04 15.60 -5.37
CA LEU A 10 -15.03 15.39 -6.43
C LEU A 10 -14.76 14.08 -7.19
N GLY A 11 -13.50 13.76 -7.49
CA GLY A 11 -13.09 12.51 -8.13
C GLY A 11 -13.41 11.29 -7.27
N LEU A 12 -13.18 11.37 -5.96
CA LEU A 12 -13.58 10.33 -4.99
C LEU A 12 -15.11 10.17 -4.93
N ALA A 13 -15.87 11.27 -4.89
CA ALA A 13 -17.33 11.23 -4.81
C ALA A 13 -17.99 10.70 -6.09
N ALA A 14 -17.41 11.00 -7.25
CA ALA A 14 -17.89 10.57 -8.56
C ALA A 14 -17.18 9.33 -9.11
N MET A 15 -16.48 8.59 -8.25
CA MET A 15 -15.67 7.43 -8.65
C MET A 15 -16.55 6.35 -9.32
N GLY A 16 -16.19 5.94 -10.54
CA GLY A 16 -16.89 4.92 -11.31
C GLY A 16 -18.29 5.32 -11.80
N THR A 17 -18.65 6.61 -11.75
CA THR A 17 -19.97 7.09 -12.23
C THR A 17 -19.98 7.39 -13.73
N ALA A 18 -18.81 7.52 -14.37
CA ALA A 18 -18.66 7.87 -15.79
C ALA A 18 -19.43 9.14 -16.21
N ARG A 19 -19.59 10.11 -15.29
CA ARG A 19 -20.29 11.37 -15.58
C ARG A 19 -19.44 12.33 -16.41
N GLU A 20 -19.92 12.63 -17.61
CA GLU A 20 -19.26 13.56 -18.54
C GLU A 20 -19.20 15.00 -18.03
N ASP A 21 -20.25 15.50 -17.34
CA ASP A 21 -20.24 16.88 -16.80
C ASP A 21 -19.03 17.12 -15.87
N ILE A 22 -18.76 16.15 -15.01
CA ILE A 22 -17.68 16.21 -14.02
C ILE A 22 -16.33 16.05 -14.72
N TYR A 23 -16.26 15.14 -15.69
CA TYR A 23 -15.05 14.96 -16.50
C TYR A 23 -14.66 16.24 -17.24
N ASN A 24 -15.62 16.92 -17.89
CA ASN A 24 -15.37 18.17 -18.60
C ASN A 24 -14.91 19.28 -17.66
N GLN A 25 -15.51 19.42 -16.47
CA GLN A 25 -15.05 20.38 -15.47
C GLN A 25 -13.62 20.08 -14.96
N LEU A 26 -13.26 18.80 -14.81
CA LEU A 26 -11.90 18.41 -14.43
C LEU A 26 -10.91 18.66 -15.57
N LYS A 27 -11.33 18.42 -16.83
CA LYS A 27 -10.57 18.71 -18.04
C LYS A 27 -10.28 20.22 -18.19
N ASP A 28 -11.25 21.08 -17.92
CA ASP A 28 -11.05 22.53 -17.91
C ASP A 28 -10.01 22.95 -16.85
N ASN A 29 -10.06 22.33 -15.67
CA ASN A 29 -9.06 22.56 -14.61
C ASN A 29 -7.67 22.07 -14.97
N LEU A 30 -7.58 21.01 -15.78
CA LEU A 30 -6.33 20.48 -16.29
C LEU A 30 -5.70 21.45 -17.31
N TYR A 31 -6.49 22.01 -18.23
CA TYR A 31 -6.01 22.95 -19.25
C TYR A 31 -5.51 24.30 -18.71
N HIS A 32 -5.81 24.63 -17.46
CA HIS A 32 -5.22 25.79 -16.80
C HIS A 32 -3.71 25.63 -16.50
N ASP A 33 -3.14 24.44 -16.71
CA ASP A 33 -1.70 24.12 -16.62
C ASP A 33 -1.05 24.50 -15.27
N ASP A 34 -1.83 24.46 -14.19
CA ASP A 34 -1.32 24.62 -12.82
C ASP A 34 -0.81 23.28 -12.30
N ALA A 35 0.48 23.18 -11.99
CA ALA A 35 1.16 21.93 -11.65
C ALA A 35 0.49 21.13 -10.51
N VAL A 36 -0.02 21.79 -9.46
CA VAL A 36 -0.63 21.09 -8.30
C VAL A 36 -2.09 20.73 -8.55
N THR A 37 -2.83 21.63 -9.22
CA THR A 37 -4.23 21.38 -9.54
C THR A 37 -4.34 20.32 -10.64
N GLY A 38 -3.46 20.34 -11.63
CA GLY A 38 -3.42 19.39 -12.73
C GLY A 38 -3.10 17.95 -12.31
N GLU A 39 -2.23 17.75 -11.31
CA GLU A 39 -1.98 16.41 -10.74
C GLU A 39 -3.26 15.82 -10.13
N ALA A 40 -3.98 16.63 -9.34
CA ALA A 40 -5.26 16.21 -8.76
C ALA A 40 -6.35 16.02 -9.82
N ALA A 41 -6.42 16.89 -10.81
CA ALA A 41 -7.38 16.80 -11.91
C ALA A 41 -7.15 15.52 -12.73
N GLY A 42 -5.91 15.23 -13.13
CA GLY A 42 -5.56 14.03 -13.89
C GLY A 42 -5.92 12.73 -13.16
N LEU A 43 -5.60 12.63 -11.86
CA LEU A 43 -6.01 11.49 -11.04
C LEU A 43 -7.54 11.40 -10.93
N SER A 44 -8.21 12.52 -10.70
CA SER A 44 -9.66 12.58 -10.51
C SER A 44 -10.43 12.22 -11.78
N MET A 45 -9.92 12.60 -12.96
CA MET A 45 -10.48 12.20 -14.25
C MET A 45 -10.48 10.67 -14.40
N GLY A 46 -9.38 10.01 -14.02
CA GLY A 46 -9.32 8.54 -14.01
C GLY A 46 -10.21 7.89 -12.95
N LEU A 47 -10.41 8.52 -11.79
CA LEU A 47 -11.37 8.03 -10.79
C LEU A 47 -12.81 8.11 -11.30
N VAL A 48 -13.20 9.19 -11.97
CA VAL A 48 -14.55 9.35 -12.54
C VAL A 48 -14.80 8.34 -13.66
N MET A 49 -13.82 8.16 -14.54
CA MET A 49 -13.87 7.26 -15.70
C MET A 49 -13.32 5.86 -15.39
N LEU A 50 -13.29 5.46 -14.12
CA LEU A 50 -12.75 4.20 -13.67
C LEU A 50 -13.45 3.02 -14.37
N GLY A 51 -12.69 2.24 -15.14
CA GLY A 51 -13.19 1.08 -15.87
C GLY A 51 -14.19 1.39 -17.00
N SER A 52 -14.37 2.65 -17.42
CA SER A 52 -15.34 2.99 -18.48
C SER A 52 -14.85 2.64 -19.90
N PHE A 53 -13.54 2.52 -20.11
CA PHE A 53 -12.91 2.30 -21.42
C PHE A 53 -13.37 3.34 -22.48
N SER A 54 -13.55 4.59 -22.06
CA SER A 54 -13.86 5.67 -23.00
C SER A 54 -12.62 6.00 -23.83
N SER A 55 -12.65 5.70 -25.13
CA SER A 55 -11.56 6.01 -26.06
C SER A 55 -11.27 7.50 -26.10
N THR A 56 -12.30 8.34 -26.07
CA THR A 56 -12.15 9.80 -26.02
C THR A 56 -11.39 10.25 -24.78
N ALA A 57 -11.69 9.67 -23.62
CA ALA A 57 -10.97 10.03 -22.39
C ALA A 57 -9.51 9.60 -22.41
N ILE A 58 -9.21 8.43 -22.99
CA ILE A 58 -7.85 7.92 -23.12
C ILE A 58 -7.04 8.80 -24.08
N ASP A 59 -7.59 9.06 -25.27
CA ASP A 59 -6.94 9.86 -26.31
C ASP A 59 -6.69 11.29 -25.82
N ASP A 60 -7.68 11.90 -25.16
CA ASP A 60 -7.54 13.24 -24.56
C ASP A 60 -6.43 13.29 -23.51
N MET A 61 -6.37 12.30 -22.61
CA MET A 61 -5.39 12.25 -21.53
C MET A 61 -3.97 11.95 -22.05
N VAL A 62 -3.83 11.06 -23.04
CA VAL A 62 -2.54 10.72 -23.66
C VAL A 62 -2.03 11.88 -24.50
N ALA A 63 -2.89 12.54 -25.28
CA ALA A 63 -2.51 13.72 -26.06
C ALA A 63 -1.98 14.82 -25.14
N TYR A 64 -2.72 15.15 -24.08
CA TYR A 64 -2.29 16.17 -23.14
C TYR A 64 -1.03 15.77 -22.35
N ALA A 65 -0.88 14.48 -22.02
CA ALA A 65 0.34 13.98 -21.40
C ALA A 65 1.58 14.09 -22.30
N ARG A 66 1.45 14.06 -23.63
CA ARG A 66 2.60 14.29 -24.53
C ARG A 66 2.96 15.76 -24.69
N GLU A 67 2.01 16.67 -24.46
CA GLU A 67 2.19 18.11 -24.62
C GLU A 67 2.74 18.79 -23.35
N THR A 68 2.26 18.37 -22.18
CA THR A 68 2.63 19.01 -20.91
C THR A 68 4.09 18.73 -20.53
N LYS A 69 4.76 19.75 -20.00
CA LYS A 69 6.12 19.64 -19.45
C LYS A 69 6.14 19.46 -17.94
N HIS A 70 4.98 19.54 -17.28
CA HIS A 70 4.88 19.48 -15.84
C HIS A 70 4.82 18.03 -15.35
N GLU A 71 5.90 17.56 -14.73
CA GLU A 71 5.99 16.19 -14.20
C GLU A 71 4.84 15.81 -13.25
N LYS A 72 4.32 16.75 -12.46
CA LYS A 72 3.20 16.49 -11.55
C LYS A 72 1.91 16.17 -12.32
N ILE A 73 1.66 16.91 -13.39
CA ILE A 73 0.51 16.69 -14.26
C ILE A 73 0.66 15.35 -14.98
N LEU A 74 1.86 15.07 -15.52
CA LEU A 74 2.19 13.77 -16.12
C LEU A 74 1.93 12.60 -15.18
N ARG A 75 2.35 12.71 -13.91
CA ARG A 75 2.13 11.67 -12.89
C ARG A 75 0.64 11.48 -12.57
N GLY A 76 -0.11 12.56 -12.43
CA GLY A 76 -1.57 12.50 -12.22
C GLY A 76 -2.30 11.85 -13.40
N LEU A 77 -1.92 12.22 -14.63
CA LEU A 77 -2.46 11.63 -15.86
C LEU A 77 -2.08 10.16 -16.02
N ALA A 78 -0.83 9.80 -15.70
CA ALA A 78 -0.35 8.43 -15.77
C ALA A 78 -1.19 7.50 -14.89
N LEU A 79 -1.47 7.93 -13.65
CA LEU A 79 -2.40 7.23 -12.77
C LEU A 79 -3.81 7.22 -13.35
N GLY A 80 -4.29 8.36 -13.84
CA GLY A 80 -5.63 8.49 -14.37
C GLY A 80 -5.90 7.55 -15.56
N ILE A 81 -5.01 7.49 -16.54
CA ILE A 81 -5.08 6.58 -17.70
C ILE A 81 -5.11 5.12 -17.23
N SER A 82 -4.25 4.76 -16.26
CA SER A 82 -4.21 3.40 -15.73
C SER A 82 -5.53 2.97 -15.07
N LEU A 83 -6.24 3.90 -14.43
CA LEU A 83 -7.54 3.65 -13.79
C LEU A 83 -8.67 3.47 -14.82
N VAL A 84 -8.64 4.20 -15.93
CA VAL A 84 -9.64 4.04 -17.00
C VAL A 84 -9.60 2.61 -17.58
N MET A 85 -8.41 1.99 -17.62
CA MET A 85 -8.17 0.64 -18.13
C MET A 85 -8.42 -0.50 -17.12
N TYR A 86 -9.11 -0.22 -16.01
CA TYR A 86 -9.36 -1.22 -14.98
C TYR A 86 -10.12 -2.46 -15.51
N SER A 87 -9.57 -3.66 -15.29
CA SER A 87 -10.13 -4.97 -15.63
C SER A 87 -10.42 -5.23 -17.13
N ARG A 88 -9.68 -4.59 -18.05
CA ARG A 88 -9.88 -4.72 -19.50
C ARG A 88 -8.99 -5.76 -20.21
N MET A 89 -8.04 -6.37 -19.50
CA MET A 89 -7.16 -7.44 -20.03
C MET A 89 -6.53 -7.06 -21.40
N GLU A 90 -6.76 -7.85 -22.44
CA GLU A 90 -6.13 -7.73 -23.76
C GLU A 90 -6.51 -6.44 -24.51
N GLU A 91 -7.66 -5.82 -24.20
CA GLU A 91 -8.07 -4.55 -24.82
C GLU A 91 -7.09 -3.41 -24.50
N ALA A 92 -6.34 -3.52 -23.40
CA ALA A 92 -5.35 -2.53 -23.01
C ALA A 92 -3.98 -2.74 -23.70
N ASP A 93 -3.72 -3.89 -24.33
CA ASP A 93 -2.39 -4.24 -24.87
C ASP A 93 -1.90 -3.23 -25.91
N ALA A 94 -2.79 -2.73 -26.76
CA ALA A 94 -2.44 -1.75 -27.79
C ALA A 94 -1.95 -0.42 -27.17
N LEU A 95 -2.61 0.05 -26.11
CA LEU A 95 -2.21 1.26 -25.40
C LEU A 95 -0.89 1.04 -24.64
N ILE A 96 -0.74 -0.12 -24.00
CA ILE A 96 0.48 -0.48 -23.27
C ILE A 96 1.70 -0.47 -24.18
N ASP A 97 1.58 -1.07 -25.37
CA ASP A 97 2.69 -1.13 -26.35
C ASP A 97 3.04 0.25 -26.90
N ASP A 98 2.06 1.16 -27.06
CA ASP A 98 2.30 2.55 -27.44
C ASP A 98 3.06 3.31 -26.34
N LEU A 99 2.58 3.23 -25.09
CA LEU A 99 3.19 3.88 -23.93
C LEU A 99 4.63 3.40 -23.64
N PHE A 100 4.97 2.16 -24.02
CA PHE A 100 6.32 1.61 -23.83
C PHE A 100 7.34 2.12 -24.84
N ARG A 101 6.89 2.51 -26.04
CA ARG A 101 7.77 3.07 -27.07
C ARG A 101 8.09 4.53 -26.82
N ASP A 102 7.34 5.19 -25.94
CA ASP A 102 7.55 6.58 -25.61
C ASP A 102 8.89 6.82 -24.87
N LYS A 103 9.54 7.91 -25.25
CA LYS A 103 10.84 8.31 -24.68
C LYS A 103 10.72 8.81 -23.24
N ASP A 104 9.57 9.36 -22.87
CA ASP A 104 9.31 9.89 -21.54
C ASP A 104 9.16 8.75 -20.51
N PRO A 105 10.00 8.73 -19.44
CA PRO A 105 9.84 7.77 -18.36
C PRO A 105 8.46 7.77 -17.69
N ASN A 106 7.79 8.92 -17.57
CA ASN A 106 6.47 9.01 -16.92
C ASN A 106 5.39 8.26 -17.71
N LEU A 107 5.46 8.29 -19.04
CA LEU A 107 4.56 7.52 -19.90
C LEU A 107 4.87 6.02 -19.84
N ARG A 108 6.14 5.64 -19.73
CA ARG A 108 6.49 4.22 -19.48
C ARG A 108 6.01 3.73 -18.12
N ILE A 109 6.08 4.56 -17.08
CA ILE A 109 5.47 4.29 -15.77
C ILE A 109 3.95 4.11 -15.89
N CYS A 110 3.28 4.98 -16.66
CA CYS A 110 1.85 4.86 -16.97
C CYS A 110 1.55 3.47 -17.56
N GLY A 111 2.37 3.00 -18.51
CA GLY A 111 2.22 1.65 -19.08
C GLY A 111 2.34 0.54 -18.04
N MET A 112 3.25 0.64 -17.06
CA MET A 112 3.36 -0.36 -15.98
C MET A 112 2.11 -0.43 -15.13
N TYR A 113 1.59 0.72 -14.70
CA TYR A 113 0.37 0.75 -13.90
C TYR A 113 -0.88 0.36 -14.70
N THR A 114 -0.88 0.65 -16.01
CA THR A 114 -1.94 0.21 -16.92
C THR A 114 -1.97 -1.32 -17.00
N ILE A 115 -0.81 -1.98 -17.12
CA ILE A 115 -0.73 -3.45 -16.99
C ILE A 115 -1.28 -3.91 -15.63
N ALA A 116 -0.87 -3.24 -14.54
CA ALA A 116 -1.29 -3.59 -13.19
C ALA A 116 -2.82 -3.58 -13.02
N MET A 117 -3.48 -2.56 -13.57
CA MET A 117 -4.93 -2.37 -13.46
C MET A 117 -5.72 -3.20 -14.49
N ALA A 118 -5.19 -3.38 -15.70
CA ALA A 118 -5.84 -4.18 -16.74
C ALA A 118 -5.85 -5.67 -16.40
N TYR A 119 -4.75 -6.19 -15.84
CA TYR A 119 -4.55 -7.61 -15.51
C TYR A 119 -4.70 -7.92 -14.02
N CYS A 120 -5.37 -7.05 -13.26
CA CYS A 120 -5.55 -7.16 -11.82
C CYS A 120 -6.14 -8.53 -11.41
N GLY A 121 -5.38 -9.33 -10.67
CA GLY A 121 -5.82 -10.63 -10.15
C GLY A 121 -6.02 -11.73 -11.20
N THR A 122 -5.50 -11.56 -12.42
CA THR A 122 -5.57 -12.57 -13.49
C THR A 122 -4.40 -13.54 -13.46
N GLY A 123 -3.23 -13.13 -12.96
CA GLY A 123 -2.00 -13.94 -12.97
C GLY A 123 -1.47 -14.25 -14.38
N ASN A 124 -1.73 -13.38 -15.37
CA ASN A 124 -1.29 -13.63 -16.74
C ASN A 124 0.25 -13.67 -16.87
N ASN A 125 0.79 -14.80 -17.33
CA ASN A 125 2.22 -15.01 -17.53
C ASN A 125 2.84 -14.03 -18.54
N LYS A 126 2.10 -13.60 -19.57
CA LYS A 126 2.60 -12.62 -20.56
C LYS A 126 2.89 -11.28 -19.87
N ALA A 127 1.92 -10.79 -19.08
CA ALA A 127 2.04 -9.55 -18.35
C ALA A 127 3.14 -9.61 -17.27
N ILE A 128 3.25 -10.73 -16.53
CA ILE A 128 4.33 -10.93 -15.55
C ILE A 128 5.71 -10.90 -16.23
N LYS A 129 5.87 -11.61 -17.35
CA LYS A 129 7.14 -11.64 -18.10
C LYS A 129 7.52 -10.24 -18.62
N GLN A 130 6.55 -9.48 -19.10
CA GLN A 130 6.74 -8.11 -19.60
C GLN A 130 7.17 -7.17 -18.47
N LEU A 131 6.51 -7.21 -17.32
CA LEU A 131 6.89 -6.43 -16.13
C LEU A 131 8.30 -6.79 -15.62
N LEU A 132 8.63 -8.08 -15.54
CA LEU A 132 9.96 -8.55 -15.12
C LEU A 132 11.06 -8.13 -16.10
N HIS A 133 10.79 -8.19 -17.41
CA HIS A 133 11.73 -7.73 -18.42
C HIS A 133 12.02 -6.23 -18.25
N VAL A 134 10.99 -5.40 -18.08
CA VAL A 134 11.19 -3.96 -17.94
C VAL A 134 11.83 -3.58 -16.60
N ALA A 135 11.56 -4.32 -15.52
CA ALA A 135 12.21 -4.13 -14.22
C ALA A 135 13.74 -4.25 -14.27
N VAL A 136 14.29 -5.00 -15.24
CA VAL A 136 15.74 -5.18 -15.42
C VAL A 136 16.28 -4.33 -16.57
N SER A 137 15.54 -4.19 -17.67
CA SER A 137 16.02 -3.58 -18.92
C SER A 137 15.91 -2.05 -18.97
N ASP A 138 14.93 -1.42 -18.29
CA ASP A 138 14.78 0.03 -18.36
C ASP A 138 15.96 0.74 -17.67
N VAL A 139 16.32 1.93 -18.14
CA VAL A 139 17.40 2.73 -17.55
C VAL A 139 16.90 3.53 -16.35
N ASN A 140 15.61 3.88 -16.31
CA ASN A 140 15.04 4.72 -15.27
C ASN A 140 14.56 3.90 -14.05
N ASP A 141 15.06 4.27 -12.88
CA ASP A 141 14.76 3.60 -11.61
C ASP A 141 13.28 3.69 -11.18
N ASP A 142 12.56 4.76 -11.55
CA ASP A 142 11.15 4.90 -11.24
C ASP A 142 10.28 3.94 -12.05
N VAL A 143 10.65 3.68 -13.32
CA VAL A 143 10.01 2.66 -14.16
C VAL A 143 10.26 1.28 -13.57
N ARG A 144 11.50 0.99 -13.15
CA ARG A 144 11.85 -0.29 -12.50
C ARG A 144 11.03 -0.51 -11.24
N ARG A 145 10.92 0.50 -10.38
CA ARG A 145 10.09 0.44 -9.17
C ARG A 145 8.62 0.16 -9.51
N ALA A 146 8.04 0.92 -10.44
CA ALA A 146 6.65 0.77 -10.85
C ALA A 146 6.36 -0.64 -11.41
N ALA A 147 7.29 -1.20 -12.20
CA ALA A 147 7.18 -2.54 -12.74
C ALA A 147 7.09 -3.61 -11.64
N VAL A 148 7.95 -3.52 -10.61
CA VAL A 148 7.94 -4.49 -9.50
C VAL A 148 6.71 -4.31 -8.61
N VAL A 149 6.30 -3.09 -8.29
CA VAL A 149 5.07 -2.83 -7.53
C VAL A 149 3.84 -3.41 -8.25
N SER A 150 3.81 -3.28 -9.58
CA SER A 150 2.73 -3.79 -10.42
C SER A 150 2.54 -5.32 -10.32
N LEU A 151 3.63 -6.08 -10.11
CA LEU A 151 3.55 -7.54 -9.88
C LEU A 151 2.64 -7.89 -8.69
N GLY A 152 2.63 -7.06 -7.65
CA GLY A 152 1.76 -7.26 -6.48
C GLY A 152 0.27 -7.26 -6.83
N PHE A 153 -0.14 -6.39 -7.76
CA PHE A 153 -1.54 -6.30 -8.22
C PHE A 153 -1.94 -7.42 -9.19
N LEU A 154 -0.98 -8.05 -9.88
CA LEU A 154 -1.29 -9.21 -10.74
C LEU A 154 -1.47 -10.48 -9.90
N MET A 155 -0.67 -10.64 -8.84
CA MET A 155 -0.52 -11.90 -8.10
C MET A 155 -1.26 -11.95 -6.75
N PHE A 156 -2.08 -10.96 -6.37
CA PHE A 156 -2.76 -10.99 -5.06
C PHE A 156 -3.78 -12.14 -4.89
N ARG A 157 -4.28 -12.75 -5.99
CA ARG A 157 -5.14 -13.95 -5.90
C ARG A 157 -4.37 -15.21 -5.54
N THR A 158 -3.09 -15.28 -5.89
CA THR A 158 -2.19 -16.41 -5.61
C THR A 158 -0.99 -15.93 -4.79
N PRO A 159 -1.22 -15.53 -3.51
CA PRO A 159 -0.19 -14.90 -2.68
C PRO A 159 1.03 -15.80 -2.45
N GLU A 160 0.89 -17.12 -2.50
CA GLU A 160 1.98 -18.10 -2.34
C GLU A 160 3.04 -18.02 -3.44
N GLN A 161 2.67 -17.62 -4.67
CA GLN A 161 3.61 -17.56 -5.79
C GLN A 161 4.44 -16.27 -5.77
N CYS A 162 3.96 -15.21 -5.12
CA CYS A 162 4.60 -13.91 -5.14
C CYS A 162 6.00 -13.90 -4.47
N PRO A 163 6.20 -14.48 -3.27
CA PRO A 163 7.53 -14.62 -2.67
C PRO A 163 8.55 -15.31 -3.58
N SER A 164 8.16 -16.37 -4.28
CA SER A 164 9.06 -17.12 -5.16
C SER A 164 9.60 -16.25 -6.31
N VAL A 165 8.76 -15.42 -6.92
CA VAL A 165 9.15 -14.52 -8.01
C VAL A 165 9.96 -13.32 -7.49
N VAL A 166 9.54 -12.76 -6.36
CA VAL A 166 10.09 -11.50 -5.83
C VAL A 166 11.38 -11.72 -5.04
N SER A 167 11.65 -12.93 -4.54
CA SER A 167 12.87 -13.23 -3.75
C SER A 167 14.16 -12.86 -4.48
N LEU A 168 14.23 -13.10 -5.80
CA LEU A 168 15.40 -12.72 -6.60
C LEU A 168 15.53 -11.19 -6.74
N LEU A 169 14.41 -10.47 -6.74
CA LEU A 169 14.38 -9.01 -6.86
C LEU A 169 14.71 -8.32 -5.54
N SER A 170 14.37 -8.92 -4.40
CA SER A 170 14.71 -8.38 -3.08
C SER A 170 16.22 -8.35 -2.80
N GLU A 171 16.99 -9.20 -3.46
CA GLU A 171 18.46 -9.26 -3.36
C GLU A 171 19.17 -8.42 -4.43
N SER A 172 18.41 -7.70 -5.26
CA SER A 172 18.98 -6.88 -6.32
C SER A 172 19.89 -5.77 -5.75
N TYR A 173 20.95 -5.45 -6.49
CA TYR A 173 21.85 -4.33 -6.17
C TYR A 173 21.11 -2.98 -6.17
N ASN A 174 20.12 -2.82 -7.06
CA ASN A 174 19.39 -1.56 -7.19
C ASN A 174 18.37 -1.39 -6.05
N PRO A 175 18.46 -0.34 -5.22
CA PRO A 175 17.56 -0.19 -4.09
C PRO A 175 16.12 0.18 -4.49
N HIS A 176 15.87 0.76 -5.67
CA HIS A 176 14.50 1.01 -6.16
C HIS A 176 13.75 -0.30 -6.46
N VAL A 177 14.46 -1.30 -6.98
CA VAL A 177 13.94 -2.65 -7.20
C VAL A 177 13.63 -3.32 -5.86
N ARG A 178 14.54 -3.22 -4.88
CA ARG A 178 14.31 -3.74 -3.51
C ARG A 178 13.09 -3.08 -2.86
N TYR A 179 12.94 -1.77 -2.96
CA TYR A 179 11.75 -1.09 -2.46
C TYR A 179 10.47 -1.59 -3.14
N GLY A 180 10.48 -1.69 -4.47
CA GLY A 180 9.34 -2.20 -5.23
C GLY A 180 8.98 -3.63 -4.83
N ALA A 181 9.97 -4.48 -4.58
CA ALA A 181 9.81 -5.84 -4.10
C ALA A 181 9.12 -5.89 -2.73
N ALA A 182 9.53 -5.03 -1.78
CA ALA A 182 8.90 -4.95 -0.47
C ALA A 182 7.41 -4.62 -0.57
N ILE A 183 7.07 -3.57 -1.33
CA ILE A 183 5.68 -3.13 -1.51
C ILE A 183 4.86 -4.17 -2.29
N ALA A 184 5.44 -4.81 -3.30
CA ALA A 184 4.77 -5.89 -4.04
C ALA A 184 4.35 -7.05 -3.13
N LEU A 185 5.24 -7.47 -2.22
CA LEU A 185 4.93 -8.47 -1.19
C LEU A 185 3.85 -7.96 -0.22
N GLY A 186 3.95 -6.69 0.20
CA GLY A 186 2.97 -6.06 1.07
C GLY A 186 1.55 -6.04 0.48
N ILE A 187 1.43 -5.80 -0.84
CA ILE A 187 0.14 -5.74 -1.54
C ILE A 187 -0.39 -7.15 -1.85
N SER A 188 0.45 -8.03 -2.40
CA SER A 188 0.01 -9.37 -2.82
C SER A 188 -0.39 -10.25 -1.63
N CYS A 189 0.33 -10.15 -0.53
CA CYS A 189 0.14 -10.95 0.67
C CYS A 189 -0.54 -10.15 1.80
N ALA A 190 -1.23 -9.05 1.47
CA ALA A 190 -1.96 -8.25 2.44
C ALA A 190 -2.98 -9.10 3.23
N GLY A 191 -2.90 -9.07 4.56
CA GLY A 191 -3.80 -9.80 5.45
C GLY A 191 -3.65 -11.33 5.49
N THR A 192 -2.80 -11.94 4.66
CA THR A 192 -2.61 -13.41 4.65
C THR A 192 -1.66 -13.88 5.74
N GLY A 193 -0.70 -13.04 6.16
CA GLY A 193 0.30 -13.38 7.18
C GLY A 193 1.29 -14.47 6.74
N LEU A 194 1.52 -14.63 5.43
CA LEU A 194 2.38 -15.67 4.87
C LEU A 194 3.82 -15.59 5.43
N LYS A 195 4.29 -16.69 6.02
CA LYS A 195 5.60 -16.75 6.71
C LYS A 195 6.78 -16.48 5.76
N GLU A 196 6.68 -16.94 4.52
CA GLU A 196 7.71 -16.74 3.48
C GLU A 196 7.88 -15.27 3.13
N ALA A 197 6.77 -14.55 2.89
CA ALA A 197 6.81 -13.11 2.65
C ALA A 197 7.44 -12.36 3.84
N VAL A 198 7.10 -12.75 5.07
CA VAL A 198 7.67 -12.13 6.27
C VAL A 198 9.17 -12.43 6.41
N SER A 199 9.64 -13.63 6.06
CA SER A 199 11.09 -13.93 6.07
C SER A 199 11.89 -13.14 5.03
N ILE A 200 11.27 -12.70 3.94
CA ILE A 200 11.92 -11.84 2.94
C ILE A 200 11.92 -10.38 3.40
N VAL A 201 10.81 -9.89 3.99
CA VAL A 201 10.69 -8.50 4.42
C VAL A 201 11.52 -8.20 5.68
N GLU A 202 11.68 -9.17 6.59
CA GLU A 202 12.46 -9.01 7.83
C GLU A 202 13.92 -8.54 7.62
N PRO A 203 14.75 -9.15 6.75
CA PRO A 203 16.09 -8.62 6.49
C PRO A 203 16.07 -7.24 5.82
N MET A 204 15.03 -6.93 5.02
CA MET A 204 14.92 -5.64 4.32
C MET A 204 14.67 -4.46 5.27
N THR A 205 14.19 -4.70 6.50
CA THR A 205 14.08 -3.61 7.50
C THR A 205 15.45 -3.12 7.97
N ASN A 206 16.51 -3.90 7.76
CA ASN A 206 17.89 -3.54 8.10
C ASN A 206 18.71 -3.11 6.87
N ASP A 207 18.06 -2.83 5.73
CA ASP A 207 18.75 -2.37 4.52
C ASP A 207 19.49 -1.05 4.79
N PRO A 208 20.71 -0.86 4.25
CA PRO A 208 21.45 0.40 4.40
C PRO A 208 20.67 1.61 3.86
N VAL A 209 19.80 1.40 2.87
CA VAL A 209 19.05 2.47 2.21
C VAL A 209 17.74 2.78 2.95
N ASN A 210 17.58 4.05 3.31
CA ASN A 210 16.47 4.56 4.14
C ASN A 210 15.07 4.32 3.55
N TYR A 211 14.86 4.56 2.24
CA TYR A 211 13.55 4.35 1.62
C TYR A 211 13.22 2.87 1.45
N VAL A 212 14.21 1.98 1.34
CA VAL A 212 13.98 0.52 1.34
C VAL A 212 13.47 0.09 2.71
N ARG A 213 14.09 0.58 3.81
CA ARG A 213 13.58 0.37 5.17
C ARG A 213 12.15 0.87 5.32
N GLN A 214 11.85 2.08 4.82
CA GLN A 214 10.49 2.63 4.83
C GLN A 214 9.48 1.70 4.14
N GLY A 215 9.80 1.21 2.94
CA GLY A 215 8.95 0.28 2.19
C GLY A 215 8.76 -1.05 2.90
N ALA A 216 9.83 -1.61 3.49
CA ALA A 216 9.79 -2.84 4.25
C ALA A 216 8.89 -2.74 5.49
N LEU A 217 8.97 -1.63 6.23
CA LEU A 217 8.14 -1.39 7.43
C LEU A 217 6.66 -1.24 7.08
N ILE A 218 6.34 -0.52 6.01
CA ILE A 218 4.95 -0.40 5.53
C ILE A 218 4.46 -1.77 5.04
N ALA A 219 5.25 -2.48 4.24
CA ALA A 219 4.90 -3.82 3.77
C ALA A 219 4.64 -4.80 4.92
N SER A 220 5.48 -4.81 5.96
CA SER A 220 5.27 -5.68 7.13
C SER A 220 3.96 -5.37 7.86
N SER A 221 3.51 -4.11 7.89
CA SER A 221 2.20 -3.76 8.45
C SER A 221 1.02 -4.27 7.60
N LEU A 222 1.14 -4.22 6.27
CA LEU A 222 0.12 -4.73 5.35
C LEU A 222 0.00 -6.26 5.44
N LEU A 223 1.12 -6.96 5.55
CA LEU A 223 1.18 -8.43 5.70
C LEU A 223 0.53 -8.90 7.00
N LEU A 224 0.79 -8.19 8.11
CA LEU A 224 0.46 -8.62 9.47
C LEU A 224 -0.81 -7.97 10.03
N ILE A 225 -1.60 -7.28 9.21
CA ILE A 225 -2.85 -6.67 9.67
C ILE A 225 -3.81 -7.72 10.24
N GLN A 226 -4.33 -7.47 11.45
CA GLN A 226 -5.15 -8.40 12.26
C GLN A 226 -4.52 -9.74 12.66
N HIS A 227 -3.21 -9.95 12.43
CA HIS A 227 -2.54 -11.15 12.95
C HIS A 227 -2.13 -10.97 14.40
N ASN A 228 -2.25 -12.05 15.18
CA ASN A 228 -1.88 -12.12 16.58
C ASN A 228 -0.61 -12.95 16.75
N ASP A 229 0.05 -12.83 17.91
CA ASP A 229 1.29 -13.56 18.20
C ASP A 229 1.13 -15.09 18.13
N HIS A 230 -0.11 -15.58 18.31
CA HIS A 230 -0.45 -17.00 18.17
C HIS A 230 -0.55 -17.46 16.71
N THR A 231 -0.93 -16.59 15.77
CA THR A 231 -0.93 -16.92 14.34
C THR A 231 0.45 -16.73 13.74
N ASN A 232 1.15 -15.67 14.16
CA ASN A 232 2.52 -15.40 13.75
C ASN A 232 3.30 -14.71 14.88
N SER A 233 4.31 -15.40 15.43
CA SER A 233 5.14 -14.90 16.53
C SER A 233 6.00 -13.68 16.18
N LYS A 234 6.07 -13.30 14.90
CA LYS A 234 6.83 -12.14 14.45
C LYS A 234 6.09 -10.81 14.64
N VAL A 235 4.79 -10.82 14.92
CA VAL A 235 3.99 -9.58 15.09
C VAL A 235 4.53 -8.71 16.24
N SER A 236 4.78 -9.29 17.42
CA SER A 236 5.38 -8.54 18.54
C SER A 236 6.76 -7.99 18.19
N LYS A 237 7.60 -8.77 17.48
CA LYS A 237 8.93 -8.31 17.04
C LYS A 237 8.85 -7.08 16.13
N PHE A 238 7.96 -7.08 15.14
CA PHE A 238 7.78 -5.91 14.26
C PHE A 238 7.24 -4.70 15.03
N ARG A 239 6.34 -4.89 16.01
CA ARG A 239 5.87 -3.79 16.88
C ARG A 239 6.99 -3.17 17.70
N GLU A 240 7.89 -4.00 18.23
CA GLU A 240 9.09 -3.53 18.94
C GLU A 240 10.02 -2.75 18.00
N ILE A 241 10.22 -3.24 16.77
CA ILE A 241 11.02 -2.56 15.74
C ILE A 241 10.42 -1.18 15.42
N TYR A 242 9.10 -1.07 15.19
CA TYR A 242 8.46 0.22 14.92
C TYR A 242 8.68 1.21 16.06
N SER A 243 8.48 0.74 17.31
CA SER A 243 8.66 1.59 18.50
C SER A 243 10.11 2.03 18.67
N LYS A 244 11.07 1.14 18.39
CA LYS A 244 12.51 1.43 18.46
C LYS A 244 12.91 2.49 17.43
N VAL A 245 12.49 2.34 16.16
CA VAL A 245 12.82 3.30 15.09
C VAL A 245 12.20 4.67 15.35
N ILE A 246 11.00 4.72 15.93
CA ILE A 246 10.35 5.99 16.31
C ILE A 246 11.08 6.66 17.49
N ALA A 247 11.53 5.88 18.48
CA ALA A 247 12.21 6.40 19.66
C ALA A 247 13.66 6.84 19.38
N ASP A 248 14.34 6.19 18.44
CA ASP A 248 15.72 6.49 18.12
C ASP A 248 15.85 7.86 17.42
N LYS A 249 16.68 8.74 17.98
CA LYS A 249 16.94 10.06 17.39
C LYS A 249 17.83 9.98 16.16
N HIS A 250 18.69 8.97 16.07
CA HIS A 250 19.68 8.80 15.00
C HIS A 250 19.11 8.18 13.72
N GLU A 251 17.88 7.66 13.78
CA GLU A 251 17.19 7.13 12.60
C GLU A 251 16.72 8.21 11.63
N ASP A 252 16.74 7.87 10.35
CA ASP A 252 16.31 8.71 9.24
C ASP A 252 14.83 9.09 9.33
N GLN A 253 14.51 10.33 8.92
CA GLN A 253 13.12 10.83 8.92
C GLN A 253 12.18 9.98 8.05
N MET A 254 12.68 9.45 6.92
CA MET A 254 11.90 8.56 6.04
C MET A 254 11.58 7.22 6.72
N ALA A 255 12.52 6.63 7.45
CA ALA A 255 12.30 5.38 8.19
C ALA A 255 11.32 5.60 9.35
N LYS A 256 11.38 6.76 10.02
CA LYS A 256 10.40 7.17 11.03
C LYS A 256 9.00 7.33 10.44
N PHE A 257 8.89 8.01 9.30
CA PHE A 257 7.61 8.16 8.60
C PHE A 257 7.01 6.79 8.24
N GLY A 258 7.82 5.87 7.70
CA GLY A 258 7.40 4.49 7.43
C GLY A 258 6.93 3.75 8.68
N SER A 259 7.66 3.89 9.80
CA SER A 259 7.29 3.26 11.08
C SER A 259 5.97 3.79 11.65
N ILE A 260 5.75 5.11 11.57
CA ILE A 260 4.51 5.74 12.04
C ILE A 260 3.31 5.25 11.22
N ILE A 261 3.45 5.21 9.89
CA ILE A 261 2.40 4.68 9.01
C ILE A 261 2.17 3.19 9.28
N ALA A 262 3.24 2.40 9.41
CA ALA A 262 3.15 0.97 9.69
C ALA A 262 2.40 0.68 11.00
N GLN A 263 2.70 1.44 12.05
CA GLN A 263 1.99 1.34 13.33
C GLN A 263 0.52 1.76 13.19
N GLY A 264 0.24 2.85 12.45
CA GLY A 264 -1.11 3.32 12.18
C GLY A 264 -1.96 2.33 11.38
N ILE A 265 -1.38 1.64 10.40
CA ILE A 265 -2.04 0.59 9.62
C ILE A 265 -2.34 -0.63 10.50
N LEU A 266 -1.39 -1.04 11.34
CA LEU A 266 -1.55 -2.22 12.19
C LEU A 266 -2.64 -2.04 13.25
N ASP A 267 -2.82 -0.81 13.74
CA ASP A 267 -3.84 -0.44 14.73
C ASP A 267 -5.07 0.23 14.09
N ALA A 268 -5.19 0.17 12.75
CA ALA A 268 -6.27 0.79 12.00
C ALA A 268 -7.66 0.29 12.45
N GLY A 269 -8.64 1.20 12.49
CA GLY A 269 -10.03 0.89 12.85
C GLY A 269 -10.20 0.27 14.24
N GLY A 270 -9.26 0.50 15.17
CA GLY A 270 -9.24 -0.17 16.46
C GLY A 270 -8.94 -1.67 16.36
N ARG A 271 -8.15 -2.07 15.35
CA ARG A 271 -7.82 -3.47 14.99
C ARG A 271 -9.01 -4.29 14.48
N ASN A 272 -10.03 -3.61 13.93
CA ASN A 272 -11.24 -4.26 13.40
C ASN A 272 -11.34 -4.23 11.88
N VAL A 273 -10.35 -3.65 11.19
CA VAL A 273 -10.27 -3.62 9.73
C VAL A 273 -9.09 -4.46 9.23
N THR A 274 -9.30 -5.17 8.12
CA THR A 274 -8.22 -5.78 7.33
C THR A 274 -8.09 -5.05 6.00
N ILE A 275 -6.98 -5.29 5.33
CA ILE A 275 -6.82 -4.95 3.93
C ILE A 275 -6.98 -6.23 3.13
N SER A 276 -7.94 -6.21 2.20
CA SER A 276 -8.13 -7.29 1.23
C SER A 276 -8.48 -6.70 -0.12
N LEU A 277 -7.79 -7.16 -1.17
CA LEU A 277 -8.08 -6.80 -2.55
C LEU A 277 -9.22 -7.65 -3.14
N GLN A 278 -9.60 -8.72 -2.44
CA GLN A 278 -10.67 -9.62 -2.83
C GLN A 278 -11.82 -9.64 -1.81
N SER A 279 -13.04 -9.73 -2.33
CA SER A 279 -14.21 -10.11 -1.55
C SER A 279 -14.11 -11.59 -1.15
N ARG A 280 -14.82 -11.96 -0.09
CA ARG A 280 -14.98 -13.37 0.32
C ARG A 280 -15.59 -14.24 -0.78
N ALA A 281 -16.32 -13.64 -1.73
CA ALA A 281 -16.88 -14.31 -2.90
C ALA A 281 -15.88 -14.49 -4.06
N GLY A 282 -14.63 -14.03 -3.95
CA GLY A 282 -13.60 -14.15 -4.99
C GLY A 282 -13.59 -13.01 -6.03
N HIS A 283 -14.55 -12.07 -5.96
CA HIS A 283 -14.55 -10.86 -6.77
C HIS A 283 -13.52 -9.85 -6.26
N THR A 284 -12.91 -9.09 -7.17
CA THR A 284 -11.96 -8.03 -6.83
C THR A 284 -12.72 -6.82 -6.26
N HIS A 285 -12.23 -6.27 -5.16
CA HIS A 285 -12.81 -5.06 -4.58
C HIS A 285 -12.16 -3.84 -5.23
N MET A 286 -12.86 -3.23 -6.19
CA MET A 286 -12.36 -2.12 -6.99
C MET A 286 -11.79 -0.98 -6.12
N MET A 287 -12.51 -0.58 -5.07
CA MET A 287 -12.06 0.51 -4.19
C MET A 287 -10.76 0.16 -3.45
N SER A 288 -10.57 -1.11 -3.07
CA SER A 288 -9.34 -1.55 -2.38
C SER A 288 -8.14 -1.51 -3.32
N VAL A 289 -8.33 -1.94 -4.58
CA VAL A 289 -7.27 -1.92 -5.59
C VAL A 289 -6.85 -0.48 -5.89
N VAL A 290 -7.81 0.40 -6.17
CA VAL A 290 -7.57 1.82 -6.44
C VAL A 290 -6.93 2.51 -5.22
N GLY A 291 -7.46 2.24 -4.02
CA GLY A 291 -6.95 2.79 -2.77
C GLY A 291 -5.47 2.44 -2.53
N LEU A 292 -5.09 1.17 -2.77
CA LEU A 292 -3.70 0.73 -2.64
C LEU A 292 -2.79 1.29 -3.74
N LEU A 293 -3.27 1.38 -4.99
CA LEU A 293 -2.49 1.95 -6.08
C LEU A 293 -2.15 3.42 -5.80
N VAL A 294 -3.15 4.22 -5.43
CA VAL A 294 -2.94 5.64 -5.10
C VAL A 294 -2.10 5.79 -3.84
N PHE A 295 -2.30 4.91 -2.84
CA PHE A 295 -1.45 4.87 -1.64
C PHE A 295 0.03 4.71 -2.01
N THR A 296 0.40 3.78 -2.90
CA THR A 296 1.82 3.59 -3.28
C THR A 296 2.50 4.81 -3.92
N HIS A 297 1.72 5.78 -4.39
CA HIS A 297 2.22 7.02 -4.99
C HIS A 297 2.57 8.11 -3.96
N TYR A 298 2.53 7.80 -2.66
CA TYR A 298 2.91 8.73 -1.60
C TYR A 298 4.34 9.28 -1.74
N TRP A 299 5.21 8.61 -2.50
CA TRP A 299 6.58 9.06 -2.79
C TRP A 299 6.63 10.45 -3.42
N TYR A 300 5.70 10.76 -4.32
CA TYR A 300 5.67 12.05 -5.02
C TYR A 300 4.75 13.05 -4.32
N TRP A 301 3.66 12.57 -3.71
CA TRP A 301 2.68 13.40 -3.02
C TRP A 301 2.20 12.73 -1.73
N PHE A 302 2.76 13.14 -0.59
CA PHE A 302 2.47 12.55 0.73
C PHE A 302 0.98 12.49 1.11
N PRO A 303 0.12 13.49 0.77
CA PRO A 303 -1.31 13.43 1.09
C PRO A 303 -2.06 12.24 0.44
N LEU A 304 -1.51 11.60 -0.60
CA LEU A 304 -2.12 10.41 -1.21
C LEU A 304 -2.17 9.20 -0.26
N THR A 305 -1.44 9.24 0.86
CA THR A 305 -1.50 8.20 1.90
C THR A 305 -2.92 7.97 2.45
N HIS A 306 -3.80 8.96 2.40
CA HIS A 306 -5.18 8.84 2.91
C HIS A 306 -6.07 7.88 2.11
N PHE A 307 -5.70 7.55 0.86
CA PHE A 307 -6.46 6.61 0.01
C PHE A 307 -6.44 5.16 0.53
N ILE A 308 -5.55 4.84 1.48
CA ILE A 308 -5.56 3.53 2.15
C ILE A 308 -6.88 3.25 2.88
N SER A 309 -7.63 4.30 3.24
CA SER A 309 -8.95 4.16 3.87
C SER A 309 -9.96 3.38 3.01
N LEU A 310 -9.84 3.46 1.68
CA LEU A 310 -10.69 2.71 0.75
C LEU A 310 -10.39 1.21 0.73
N ALA A 311 -9.17 0.83 1.15
CA ALA A 311 -8.73 -0.56 1.22
C ALA A 311 -9.06 -1.21 2.57
N PHE A 312 -9.48 -0.45 3.57
CA PHE A 312 -9.90 -0.99 4.86
C PHE A 312 -11.31 -1.58 4.77
N THR A 313 -11.38 -2.89 5.00
CA THR A 313 -12.63 -3.64 5.08
C THR A 313 -12.85 -4.15 6.49
N PRO A 314 -13.97 -3.82 7.15
CA PRO A 314 -14.25 -4.31 8.50
C PRO A 314 -14.52 -5.82 8.49
N THR A 315 -13.89 -6.56 9.39
CA THR A 315 -14.08 -8.01 9.54
C THR A 315 -15.05 -8.32 10.68
N CYS A 316 -16.34 -8.01 10.48
CA CYS A 316 -17.39 -8.30 11.44
C CYS A 316 -18.53 -9.12 10.82
N LEU A 317 -19.27 -9.82 11.68
CA LEU A 317 -20.54 -10.45 11.32
C LEU A 317 -21.67 -9.51 11.74
N ILE A 318 -22.42 -8.99 10.77
CA ILE A 318 -23.58 -8.12 11.01
C ILE A 318 -24.85 -8.94 10.74
N GLY A 319 -25.56 -9.31 11.81
CA GLY A 319 -26.85 -9.98 11.70
C GLY A 319 -27.98 -8.97 11.55
N LEU A 320 -28.91 -9.22 10.63
CA LEU A 320 -30.13 -8.43 10.41
C LEU A 320 -31.33 -9.37 10.40
N ASN A 321 -32.43 -8.98 11.05
CA ASN A 321 -33.69 -9.71 10.95
C ASN A 321 -34.47 -9.28 9.67
N SER A 322 -35.64 -9.89 9.42
CA SER A 322 -36.54 -9.52 8.31
C SER A 322 -36.89 -8.04 8.26
N ASP A 323 -36.90 -7.38 9.44
CA ASP A 323 -37.28 -5.98 9.59
C ASP A 323 -36.08 -5.03 9.50
N VAL A 324 -34.89 -5.53 9.11
CA VAL A 324 -33.63 -4.75 9.04
C VAL A 324 -33.23 -4.15 10.41
N LYS A 325 -33.66 -4.77 11.51
CA LYS A 325 -33.27 -4.45 12.88
C LYS A 325 -32.13 -5.36 13.34
N MET A 326 -31.31 -4.84 14.27
CA MET A 326 -30.19 -5.57 14.86
C MET A 326 -30.69 -6.53 15.96
N PRO A 327 -30.64 -7.86 15.76
CA PRO A 327 -31.00 -8.83 16.80
C PRO A 327 -29.85 -8.99 17.81
N LYS A 328 -30.19 -9.28 19.07
CA LYS A 328 -29.20 -9.63 20.11
C LYS A 328 -28.93 -11.13 20.06
N MET A 329 -27.86 -11.52 19.38
CA MET A 329 -27.46 -12.93 19.23
C MET A 329 -26.08 -13.14 19.87
N LYS A 330 -25.87 -14.33 20.43
CA LYS A 330 -24.56 -14.77 20.94
C LYS A 330 -24.09 -15.95 20.10
N PHE A 331 -22.82 -15.93 19.71
CA PHE A 331 -22.20 -17.02 18.95
C PHE A 331 -21.24 -17.77 19.84
N ILE A 332 -21.22 -19.10 19.69
CA ILE A 332 -20.20 -19.96 20.30
C ILE A 332 -19.11 -20.15 19.24
N SER A 333 -17.88 -19.75 19.56
CA SER A 333 -16.73 -19.97 18.69
C SER A 333 -16.06 -21.31 19.04
N ASN A 334 -15.76 -22.12 18.03
CA ASN A 334 -14.99 -23.34 18.20
C ASN A 334 -13.47 -23.08 18.32
N ALA A 335 -13.03 -21.83 18.15
CA ALA A 335 -11.62 -21.46 18.27
C ALA A 335 -11.23 -21.17 19.72
N LYS A 336 -9.94 -21.34 20.05
CA LYS A 336 -9.40 -20.96 21.36
C LYS A 336 -9.51 -19.44 21.56
N PRO A 337 -9.90 -18.96 22.77
CA PRO A 337 -9.99 -17.53 23.07
C PRO A 337 -8.75 -16.72 22.75
N SER A 338 -7.57 -17.30 22.93
CA SER A 338 -6.28 -16.65 22.63
C SER A 338 -6.10 -16.30 21.14
N LEU A 339 -6.79 -16.98 20.22
CA LEU A 339 -6.67 -16.70 18.79
C LEU A 339 -7.44 -15.44 18.39
N PHE A 340 -8.56 -15.15 19.05
CA PHE A 340 -9.40 -13.99 18.77
C PHE A 340 -9.33 -12.91 19.86
N ALA A 341 -8.47 -13.07 20.87
CA ALA A 341 -8.25 -12.05 21.87
C ALA A 341 -7.66 -10.80 21.21
N TYR A 342 -8.19 -9.64 21.56
CA TYR A 342 -7.54 -8.38 21.22
C TYR A 342 -6.19 -8.32 21.95
N PRO A 343 -5.09 -7.91 21.27
CA PRO A 343 -3.83 -7.74 21.96
C PRO A 343 -4.00 -6.65 23.03
N GLU A 344 -3.43 -6.87 24.20
CA GLU A 344 -3.57 -5.96 25.35
C GLU A 344 -3.18 -4.53 24.94
N ALA A 345 -3.94 -3.54 25.44
CA ALA A 345 -3.55 -2.15 25.29
C ALA A 345 -2.14 -1.95 25.84
N LEU A 346 -1.32 -1.17 25.13
CA LEU A 346 0.02 -0.79 25.58
C LEU A 346 -0.11 -0.19 26.99
N LYS A 347 0.31 -0.94 28.01
CA LYS A 347 0.38 -0.42 29.37
C LYS A 347 1.41 0.70 29.35
N PRO A 348 1.10 1.90 29.91
CA PRO A 348 2.12 2.93 30.04
C PRO A 348 3.32 2.33 30.79
N PRO A 349 4.55 2.75 30.47
CA PRO A 349 5.73 2.16 31.06
C PRO A 349 5.55 2.19 32.58
N LYS A 350 5.61 1.01 33.21
CA LYS A 350 5.76 0.94 34.67
C LYS A 350 7.07 1.63 34.98
N LYS A 351 7.01 2.92 35.34
CA LYS A 351 8.13 3.74 35.76
C LYS A 351 9.01 2.92 36.70
N GLU A 352 10.26 2.65 36.30
CA GLU A 352 11.50 2.59 37.09
C GLU A 352 11.48 2.06 38.55
N GLU A 353 10.46 1.34 39.01
CA GLU A 353 10.46 0.79 40.36
C GLU A 353 11.33 -0.46 40.42
N ARG A 354 11.47 -1.22 39.32
CA ARG A 354 12.31 -2.43 39.30
C ARG A 354 13.80 -2.12 39.42
N GLU A 355 14.33 -1.11 38.72
CA GLU A 355 15.74 -0.72 38.85
C GLU A 355 16.07 -0.10 40.21
N LYS A 356 15.13 0.64 40.82
CA LYS A 356 15.33 1.17 42.19
C LYS A 356 15.32 0.06 43.23
N VAL A 357 14.48 -0.98 43.07
CA VAL A 357 14.41 -2.13 43.98
C VAL A 357 15.64 -3.03 43.84
N GLU A 358 16.16 -3.25 42.63
CA GLU A 358 17.43 -3.97 42.44
C GLU A 358 18.64 -3.19 42.99
N ASN A 359 18.74 -1.89 42.72
CA ASN A 359 19.84 -1.09 43.26
C ASN A 359 19.77 -0.95 44.79
N HIS A 360 18.57 -0.85 45.38
CA HIS A 360 18.41 -0.86 46.83
C HIS A 360 18.74 -2.22 47.46
N SER A 361 18.33 -3.32 46.84
CA SER A 361 18.63 -4.67 47.36
C SER A 361 20.13 -5.00 47.27
N VAL A 362 20.80 -4.64 46.18
CA VAL A 362 22.27 -4.80 46.04
C VAL A 362 23.02 -3.90 47.02
N HIS A 363 22.58 -2.66 47.22
CA HIS A 363 23.19 -1.77 48.21
C HIS A 363 22.96 -2.24 49.66
N PHE A 364 21.78 -2.79 49.96
CA PHE A 364 21.46 -3.34 51.28
C PHE A 364 22.27 -4.61 51.58
N LEU A 365 22.40 -5.52 50.61
CA LEU A 365 23.26 -6.71 50.71
C LEU A 365 24.75 -6.34 50.91
N ARG A 366 25.21 -5.26 50.27
CA ARG A 366 26.58 -4.73 50.48
C ARG A 366 26.78 -4.14 51.89
N LYS A 367 25.75 -3.51 52.47
CA LYS A 367 25.80 -3.00 53.86
C LYS A 367 25.82 -4.15 54.87
N ILE A 368 25.01 -5.19 54.67
CA ILE A 368 25.00 -6.38 55.54
C ILE A 368 26.37 -7.07 55.53
N LYS A 369 26.99 -7.28 54.35
CA LYS A 369 28.33 -7.86 54.24
C LYS A 369 29.44 -7.04 54.90
N LYS A 370 29.26 -5.72 55.06
CA LYS A 370 30.21 -4.85 55.76
C LYS A 370 30.01 -4.84 57.28
N ALA A 371 28.82 -5.15 57.77
CA ALA A 371 28.51 -5.25 59.20
C ALA A 371 28.83 -6.64 59.78
N SER A 372 29.03 -7.65 58.93
CA SER A 372 29.35 -9.03 59.31
C SER A 372 30.86 -9.36 59.29
N ARG A 373 31.73 -8.35 59.19
CA ARG A 373 33.18 -8.41 59.39
C ARG A 373 33.53 -7.51 60.54
#